data_AF-A4BH05-F1
#
_entry.id   AF-A4BH05-F1
#
_cell.length_a   1.000
_cell.length_b   1.000
_cell.length_c   1.000
_cell.angle_alpha   90.00
_cell.angle_beta   90.00
_cell.angle_gamma   90.00
#
_symmetry.space_group_name_H-M   'P 1'
#
loop_
_entity.id
_entity.type
_entity.pdbx_description
1 polymer ?
#
loop_
_entity_poly.entity_id
_entity_poly.type
_entity_poly.pdbx_seq_one_letter_code
_entity_poly.pdbx_strand_id
1 'polypeptide(L)'
;MRVSISAALLGLTLSHAAQADDIWISMGADGYESLKDHYPALIQKQAPLPATLLTEDSQAINLIQVNEKHLSIISEMMHHEHNRCGGFIAHDSLMSAQDELAQSQILMNQGLTLESLVAGYSLDNAPVVNALQQAMTEPGIRGIIEDLQAFTNRYYTSTHGENSAIWLRDEWSAIAAGRDDITVTLYDHSWPQSSVVMTIEGRTTPNEYVVLGAHLDSIISGGMSNNTRAPGADDDASGIATLTELIRAITSTDFKPNRTLTLIGYAAEEVGLRGSKDIAQDYRNSGKNVVGVLQLDMTNYQGSSQDIYIIDDYTNAAQNDFVEDLVVTYQPSLSVSRTTCGYACSDHASWTNQGFAATFPFEATFSGANPYIHSSGDTLDKSGNNAFHALKFGKLAAAYVAELAKGNMSDTPPDPDPGEDVTDTFTGSVGRNEEARFGPLSVAGQSTVSITMTGTNDADLYVRVGAEPTTSAYDCRPYQNGSAEQCSVTIGNSDADVYLMARGYSQSTSSFTINATYTPGDSSPPPTPTTETFSDSVGRNQEDTYGPFSIVGGSDFSAAITGTNDADLYVRFGSAPTTSSYDCRPYKNGSSESCELTAAASDTSAYVMVRGYSSSTSNYDLTVEYLPQQ
;
A
#
# COMPACT_ATOMS: atom_id res chain seq x y z
N MET A 1 -19.33 29.18 60.38
CA MET A 1 -18.54 30.37 60.00
C MET A 1 -17.18 29.93 59.52
N ARG A 2 -17.00 29.79 58.20
CA ARG A 2 -15.68 29.68 57.55
C ARG A 2 -15.62 30.83 56.55
N VAL A 3 -14.65 31.70 56.74
CA VAL A 3 -14.47 32.94 56.01
C VAL A 3 -13.83 32.61 54.66
N SER A 4 -14.49 33.01 53.57
CA SER A 4 -13.92 33.03 52.23
C SER A 4 -12.91 34.17 52.10
N ILE A 5 -11.73 33.89 51.56
CA ILE A 5 -10.82 34.89 51.01
C ILE A 5 -10.57 34.49 49.56
N SER A 6 -11.23 35.20 48.64
CA SER A 6 -10.91 35.18 47.21
C SER A 6 -9.71 36.10 46.98
N ALA A 7 -8.60 35.55 46.48
CA ALA A 7 -7.50 36.33 45.94
C ALA A 7 -7.55 36.23 44.41
N ALA A 8 -7.97 37.32 43.76
CA ALA A 8 -7.82 37.50 42.33
C ALA A 8 -6.35 37.81 42.03
N LEU A 9 -5.68 36.93 41.29
CA LEU A 9 -4.36 37.18 40.74
C LEU A 9 -4.52 37.57 39.27
N LEU A 10 -4.39 38.87 38.99
CA LEU A 10 -4.14 39.39 37.65
C LEU A 10 -2.77 38.85 37.20
N GLY A 11 -2.78 37.85 36.31
CA GLY A 11 -1.57 37.43 35.60
C GLY A 11 -1.27 38.43 34.48
N LEU A 12 -0.17 39.18 34.60
CA LEU A 12 0.41 39.91 33.48
C LEU A 12 0.80 38.90 32.40
N THR A 13 0.22 39.03 31.20
CA THR A 13 0.71 38.39 30.00
C THR A 13 2.02 39.06 29.58
N LEU A 14 3.15 38.53 30.06
CA LEU A 14 4.45 38.79 29.48
C LEU A 14 4.53 38.03 28.16
N SER A 15 4.29 38.73 27.06
CA SER A 15 4.66 38.31 25.72
C SER A 15 6.18 38.06 25.70
N HIS A 16 6.60 36.81 25.86
CA HIS A 16 7.94 36.41 25.48
C HIS A 16 7.96 36.40 23.95
N ALA A 17 8.54 37.43 23.35
CA ALA A 17 9.08 37.27 22.02
C ALA A 17 10.17 36.18 22.15
N ALA A 18 9.88 34.97 21.67
CA ALA A 18 10.85 33.89 21.64
C ALA A 18 12.08 34.39 20.88
N GLN A 19 13.21 34.45 21.59
CA GLN A 19 14.49 34.75 20.98
C GLN A 19 14.83 33.52 20.12
N ALA A 20 14.97 33.70 18.80
CA ALA A 20 15.24 32.60 17.88
C ALA A 20 16.56 31.90 18.25
N ASP A 21 16.50 30.60 18.49
CA ASP A 21 17.63 29.82 18.96
C ASP A 21 18.65 29.57 17.83
N ASP A 22 19.91 29.38 18.20
CA ASP A 22 20.96 28.99 17.26
C ASP A 22 20.89 27.47 17.05
N ILE A 23 20.92 27.03 15.79
CA ILE A 23 20.80 25.62 15.39
C ILE A 23 22.00 25.21 14.53
N TRP A 24 22.37 23.94 14.59
CA TRP A 24 23.40 23.37 13.73
C TRP A 24 22.75 22.73 12.51
N ILE A 25 23.35 22.91 11.33
CA ILE A 25 22.94 22.19 10.12
C ILE A 25 24.13 21.45 9.52
N SER A 26 23.87 20.27 8.97
CA SER A 26 24.77 19.57 8.05
C SER A 26 24.32 19.83 6.62
N MET A 27 25.26 20.10 5.72
CA MET A 27 24.98 20.48 4.35
C MET A 27 26.07 19.99 3.40
N GLY A 28 25.71 19.66 2.16
CA GLY A 28 26.67 19.34 1.10
C GLY A 28 27.66 20.48 0.81
N ALA A 29 28.81 20.16 0.23
CA ALA A 29 29.85 21.15 -0.07
C ALA A 29 29.40 22.16 -1.13
N ASP A 30 28.61 21.72 -2.10
CA ASP A 30 27.95 22.55 -3.09
C ASP A 30 27.02 23.59 -2.44
N GLY A 31 26.12 23.13 -1.56
CA GLY A 31 25.23 24.01 -0.80
C GLY A 31 25.99 24.97 0.11
N TYR A 32 27.06 24.48 0.76
CA TYR A 32 27.88 25.30 1.64
C TYR A 32 28.62 26.42 0.89
N GLU A 33 29.19 26.12 -0.29
CA GLU A 33 29.83 27.16 -1.10
C GLU A 33 28.81 28.18 -1.62
N SER A 34 27.63 27.75 -2.06
CA SER A 34 26.51 28.67 -2.39
C SER A 34 26.14 29.57 -1.19
N LEU A 35 26.00 29.00 0.01
CA LEU A 35 25.64 29.74 1.21
C LEU A 35 26.72 30.76 1.59
N LYS A 36 27.98 30.37 1.47
CA LYS A 36 29.14 31.21 1.77
C LYS A 36 29.29 32.34 0.74
N ASP A 37 28.96 32.10 -0.53
CA ASP A 37 29.06 33.10 -1.59
C ASP A 37 27.91 34.12 -1.54
N HIS A 38 26.67 33.66 -1.35
CA HIS A 38 25.49 34.53 -1.38
C HIS A 38 25.14 35.11 0.00
N TYR A 39 25.33 34.33 1.07
CA TYR A 39 24.84 34.68 2.41
C TYR A 39 25.86 34.39 3.54
N PRO A 40 27.12 34.84 3.44
CA PRO A 40 28.17 34.52 4.43
C PRO A 40 27.81 34.99 5.85
N ALA A 41 26.96 36.01 5.99
CA ALA A 41 26.51 36.53 7.28
C ALA A 41 25.55 35.61 8.03
N LEU A 42 24.94 34.61 7.38
CA LEU A 42 24.06 33.63 8.03
C LEU A 42 24.87 32.55 8.76
N ILE A 43 26.12 32.31 8.34
CA ILE A 43 27.04 31.36 8.98
C ILE A 43 27.63 32.01 10.23
N GLN A 44 27.20 31.56 11.40
CA GLN A 44 27.72 32.05 12.68
C GLN A 44 29.01 31.34 13.09
N LYS A 45 29.06 30.01 12.88
CA LYS A 45 30.22 29.15 13.17
C LYS A 45 30.31 28.02 12.15
N GLN A 46 31.53 27.52 11.93
CA GLN A 46 31.78 26.26 11.23
C GLN A 46 32.56 25.33 12.17
N ALA A 47 32.23 24.05 12.17
CA ALA A 47 32.90 23.04 12.98
C ALA A 47 33.54 21.96 12.10
N PRO A 48 34.62 21.31 12.57
CA PRO A 48 35.19 20.17 11.88
C PRO A 48 34.27 18.95 12.00
N LEU A 49 34.33 18.10 10.98
CA LEU A 49 33.74 16.77 11.03
C LEU A 49 34.46 15.89 12.09
N PRO A 50 33.76 14.89 12.67
CA PRO A 50 34.37 13.88 13.53
C PRO A 50 35.56 13.21 12.85
N ALA A 51 36.65 12.98 13.59
CA ALA A 51 37.88 12.37 13.06
C ALA A 51 37.70 10.93 12.52
N THR A 52 36.57 10.29 12.82
CA THR A 52 36.17 8.97 12.32
C THR A 52 35.62 8.98 10.88
N LEU A 53 35.31 10.16 10.31
CA LEU A 53 34.77 10.38 8.96
C LEU A 53 35.86 10.67 7.90
N LEU A 54 37.01 9.99 7.97
CA LEU A 54 38.13 10.23 7.04
C LEU A 54 38.18 9.21 5.88
N THR A 55 37.09 9.05 5.13
CA THR A 55 37.10 8.42 3.79
C THR A 55 37.00 9.50 2.70
N GLU A 56 37.36 9.19 1.45
CA GLU A 56 37.35 10.19 0.36
C GLU A 56 35.93 10.65 -0.02
N ASP A 57 34.88 9.84 0.19
CA ASP A 57 33.48 10.20 -0.11
C ASP A 57 32.81 11.05 0.99
N SER A 58 33.31 11.04 2.24
CA SER A 58 32.83 11.92 3.33
C SER A 58 33.43 13.34 3.28
N GLN A 59 34.18 13.67 2.21
CA GLN A 59 34.87 14.97 2.03
C GLN A 59 33.95 16.14 1.64
N ALA A 60 32.62 15.97 1.63
CA ALA A 60 31.71 16.98 1.11
C ALA A 60 30.57 17.39 2.05
N ILE A 61 30.65 17.17 3.38
CA ILE A 61 29.63 17.65 4.33
C ILE A 61 30.22 18.73 5.25
N ASN A 62 29.50 19.84 5.42
CA ASN A 62 29.87 20.95 6.28
C ASN A 62 28.92 21.04 7.47
N LEU A 63 29.48 21.22 8.67
CA LEU A 63 28.74 21.51 9.90
C LEU A 63 28.82 23.00 10.21
N ILE A 64 27.68 23.68 10.14
CA ILE A 64 27.60 25.11 10.40
C ILE A 64 26.50 25.45 11.40
N GLN A 65 26.75 26.48 12.20
CA GLN A 65 25.74 27.05 13.08
C GLN A 65 25.09 28.25 12.38
N VAL A 66 23.77 28.26 12.36
CA VAL A 66 22.94 29.34 11.81
C VAL A 66 21.86 29.71 12.84
N ASN A 67 21.16 30.82 12.62
CA ASN A 67 19.98 31.12 13.43
C ASN A 67 18.76 30.40 12.83
N GLU A 68 17.94 29.75 13.66
CA GLU A 68 16.80 28.93 13.21
C GLU A 68 15.83 29.71 12.30
N LYS A 69 15.64 31.01 12.54
CA LYS A 69 14.76 31.84 11.71
C LYS A 69 15.24 32.00 10.26
N HIS A 70 16.49 31.65 9.97
CA HIS A 70 17.08 31.75 8.63
C HIS A 70 17.00 30.44 7.85
N LEU A 71 16.51 29.34 8.46
CA LEU A 71 16.42 28.05 7.77
C LEU A 71 15.61 28.16 6.47
N SER A 72 14.49 28.89 6.46
CA SER A 72 13.71 29.09 5.24
C SER A 72 14.47 29.81 4.11
N ILE A 73 15.39 30.72 4.46
CA ILE A 73 16.22 31.43 3.48
C ILE A 73 17.28 30.47 2.90
N ILE A 74 17.79 29.55 3.73
CA ILE A 74 18.73 28.52 3.30
C ILE A 74 18.01 27.51 2.41
N SER A 75 16.82 27.06 2.78
CA SER A 75 15.99 26.18 1.95
C SER A 75 15.67 26.82 0.60
N GLU A 76 15.30 28.11 0.59
CA GLU A 76 15.10 28.88 -0.65
C GLU A 76 16.35 28.86 -1.55
N MET A 77 17.53 29.10 -0.99
CA MET A 77 18.78 29.04 -1.76
C MET A 77 19.04 27.63 -2.31
N MET A 78 18.84 26.60 -1.51
CA MET A 78 19.01 25.21 -1.93
C MET A 78 18.02 24.82 -3.04
N HIS A 79 16.80 25.33 -2.96
CA HIS A 79 15.80 25.16 -3.99
C HIS A 79 16.22 25.83 -5.31
N HIS A 80 16.54 27.14 -5.31
CA HIS A 80 16.83 27.88 -6.56
C HIS A 80 18.14 27.45 -7.22
N GLU A 81 19.15 27.10 -6.43
CA GLU A 81 20.49 26.81 -6.97
C GLU A 81 20.73 25.32 -7.21
N HIS A 82 20.06 24.45 -6.44
CA HIS A 82 20.32 23.00 -6.45
C HIS A 82 19.06 22.15 -6.70
N ASN A 83 17.88 22.75 -6.81
CA ASN A 83 16.58 22.08 -6.99
C ASN A 83 16.23 21.09 -5.86
N ARG A 84 16.60 21.37 -4.59
CA ARG A 84 16.33 20.52 -3.42
C ARG A 84 15.29 21.14 -2.47
N CYS A 85 14.40 20.32 -1.91
CA CYS A 85 13.54 20.66 -0.77
C CYS A 85 14.41 20.67 0.50
N GLY A 86 14.64 21.84 1.09
CA GLY A 86 15.61 22.03 2.19
C GLY A 86 17.10 21.92 1.81
N GLY A 87 17.60 20.72 1.46
CA GLY A 87 19.00 20.47 1.08
C GLY A 87 20.02 20.44 2.24
N PHE A 88 19.54 20.32 3.48
CA PHE A 88 20.34 20.23 4.70
C PHE A 88 19.58 19.46 5.79
N ILE A 89 20.29 19.00 6.83
CA ILE A 89 19.66 18.39 8.02
C ILE A 89 19.88 19.30 9.21
N ALA A 90 18.84 19.54 10.00
CA ALA A 90 18.89 20.37 11.20
C ALA A 90 19.20 19.55 12.47
N HIS A 91 19.99 20.13 13.38
CA HIS A 91 20.51 19.50 14.58
C HIS A 91 20.47 20.47 15.76
N ASP A 92 19.92 20.02 16.89
CA ASP A 92 19.80 20.83 18.11
C ASP A 92 21.16 21.19 18.73
N SER A 93 22.22 20.45 18.40
CA SER A 93 23.57 20.73 18.88
C SER A 93 24.65 20.21 17.92
N LEU A 94 25.86 20.78 18.04
CA LEU A 94 27.03 20.27 17.32
C LEU A 94 27.28 18.79 17.62
N MET A 95 27.07 18.37 18.87
CA MET A 95 27.28 16.98 19.27
C MET A 95 26.29 16.06 18.56
N SER A 96 25.01 16.42 18.51
CA SER A 96 24.01 15.67 17.73
C SER A 96 24.39 15.57 16.24
N ALA A 97 24.87 16.67 15.65
CA ALA A 97 25.31 16.65 14.24
C ALA A 97 26.52 15.74 14.00
N GLN A 98 27.49 15.78 14.93
CA GLN A 98 28.68 14.94 14.88
C GLN A 98 28.35 13.45 15.09
N ASP A 99 27.47 13.15 16.03
CA ASP A 99 27.04 11.78 16.34
C ASP A 99 26.26 11.16 15.19
N GLU A 100 25.32 11.90 14.57
CA GLU A 100 24.55 11.40 13.43
C GLU A 100 25.44 11.08 12.22
N LEU A 101 26.36 11.98 11.88
CA LEU A 101 27.30 11.75 10.77
C LEU A 101 28.23 10.57 11.06
N ALA A 102 28.76 10.47 12.29
CA ALA A 102 29.62 9.36 12.68
C ALA A 102 28.86 8.03 12.65
N GLN A 103 27.60 8.01 13.10
CA GLN A 103 26.74 6.85 13.08
C GLN A 103 26.41 6.42 11.64
N SER A 104 25.98 7.35 10.78
CA SER A 104 25.68 7.09 9.37
C SER A 104 26.88 6.45 8.67
N GLN A 105 28.09 6.98 8.87
CA GLN A 105 29.31 6.41 8.31
C GLN A 105 29.65 5.02 8.85
N ILE A 106 29.46 4.77 10.15
CA ILE A 106 29.67 3.43 10.73
C ILE A 106 28.73 2.43 10.07
N LEU A 107 27.47 2.80 9.87
CA LEU A 107 26.45 1.94 9.28
C LEU A 107 26.74 1.67 7.79
N MET A 108 27.18 2.68 7.05
CA MET A 108 27.64 2.53 5.66
C MET A 108 28.93 1.68 5.55
N ASN A 109 29.93 1.91 6.42
CA ASN A 109 31.24 1.23 6.38
C ASN A 109 31.23 -0.20 6.92
N GLN A 110 30.32 -0.52 7.84
CA GLN A 110 30.05 -1.91 8.21
C GLN A 110 29.42 -2.68 7.04
N GLY A 111 29.24 -1.99 5.90
CA GLY A 111 28.75 -2.54 4.65
C GLY A 111 27.52 -3.32 4.95
N LEU A 112 26.55 -2.72 5.68
CA LEU A 112 25.39 -3.38 6.25
C LEU A 112 24.98 -4.50 5.31
N THR A 113 25.49 -5.70 5.59
CA THR A 113 25.11 -6.92 4.89
C THR A 113 23.77 -7.23 5.51
N LEU A 114 22.79 -6.45 5.08
CA LEU A 114 21.41 -6.78 4.94
C LEU A 114 21.27 -7.96 3.95
N GLU A 115 22.21 -8.92 3.94
CA GLU A 115 22.04 -10.22 3.29
C GLU A 115 20.77 -10.90 3.82
N SER A 116 20.35 -10.59 5.06
CA SER A 116 19.05 -11.03 5.59
C SER A 116 17.84 -10.24 5.07
N LEU A 117 18.02 -9.06 4.47
CA LEU A 117 16.93 -8.24 3.90
C LEU A 117 16.82 -8.42 2.38
N VAL A 118 17.96 -8.60 1.69
CA VAL A 118 18.04 -8.94 0.25
C VAL A 118 17.40 -10.30 -0.04
N ALA A 119 17.33 -11.20 0.95
CA ALA A 119 16.62 -12.46 0.83
C ALA A 119 15.08 -12.33 0.78
N GLY A 120 14.51 -11.12 0.96
CA GLY A 120 13.05 -10.91 1.12
C GLY A 120 12.35 -10.06 0.06
N TYR A 121 13.06 -9.54 -0.95
CA TYR A 121 12.45 -8.83 -2.07
C TYR A 121 11.98 -9.82 -3.14
N SER A 122 10.86 -10.49 -2.87
CA SER A 122 10.17 -11.36 -3.83
C SER A 122 8.98 -10.66 -4.46
N LEU A 123 8.67 -11.05 -5.71
CA LEU A 123 7.51 -10.60 -6.47
C LEU A 123 6.56 -11.78 -6.64
N ASP A 124 5.83 -12.11 -5.59
CA ASP A 124 4.98 -13.31 -5.50
C ASP A 124 3.57 -13.00 -4.98
N ASN A 125 3.18 -11.72 -4.93
CA ASN A 125 1.87 -11.28 -4.43
C ASN A 125 1.05 -10.51 -5.48
N ALA A 126 1.22 -10.86 -6.75
CA ALA A 126 0.56 -10.21 -7.89
C ALA A 126 -0.97 -10.03 -7.74
N PRO A 127 -1.75 -11.01 -7.23
CA PRO A 127 -3.19 -10.82 -7.06
C PRO A 127 -3.54 -9.65 -6.12
N VAL A 128 -2.79 -9.48 -5.03
CA VAL A 128 -2.99 -8.37 -4.09
C VAL A 128 -2.55 -7.05 -4.69
N VAL A 129 -1.40 -7.03 -5.39
CA VAL A 129 -0.92 -5.84 -6.10
C VAL A 129 -2.00 -5.34 -7.06
N ASN A 130 -2.53 -6.23 -7.91
CA ASN A 130 -3.53 -5.89 -8.90
C ASN A 130 -4.82 -5.36 -8.25
N ALA A 131 -5.29 -6.00 -7.17
CA ALA A 131 -6.49 -5.56 -6.46
C ALA A 131 -6.31 -4.16 -5.82
N LEU A 132 -5.18 -3.88 -5.17
CA LEU A 132 -4.90 -2.53 -4.65
C LEU A 132 -4.84 -1.51 -5.78
N GLN A 133 -4.10 -1.79 -6.86
CA GLN A 133 -3.95 -0.85 -7.98
C GLN A 133 -5.26 -0.54 -8.71
N GLN A 134 -6.19 -1.52 -8.78
CA GLN A 134 -7.51 -1.32 -9.39
C GLN A 134 -8.43 -0.46 -8.52
N ALA A 135 -8.27 -0.50 -7.20
CA ALA A 135 -9.05 0.31 -6.27
C ALA A 135 -8.63 1.79 -6.24
N MET A 136 -7.42 2.12 -6.71
CA MET A 136 -6.90 3.49 -6.74
C MET A 136 -7.42 4.29 -7.93
N THR A 137 -7.77 5.56 -7.67
CA THR A 137 -8.40 6.44 -8.64
C THR A 137 -7.71 7.81 -8.69
N GLU A 138 -7.58 8.37 -9.90
CA GLU A 138 -7.08 9.74 -10.08
C GLU A 138 -7.91 10.77 -9.30
N PRO A 139 -9.26 10.73 -9.32
CA PRO A 139 -10.05 11.72 -8.58
C PRO A 139 -9.83 11.65 -7.06
N GLY A 140 -9.53 10.48 -6.51
CA GLY A 140 -9.25 10.30 -5.08
C GLY A 140 -7.95 10.98 -4.65
N ILE A 141 -6.91 10.92 -5.50
CA ILE A 141 -5.64 11.65 -5.29
C ILE A 141 -5.86 13.14 -5.51
N ARG A 142 -6.46 13.54 -6.65
CA ARG A 142 -6.65 14.95 -6.99
C ARG A 142 -7.43 15.71 -5.92
N GLY A 143 -8.48 15.10 -5.36
CA GLY A 143 -9.28 15.72 -4.29
C GLY A 143 -8.44 16.09 -3.07
N ILE A 144 -7.51 15.22 -2.65
CA ILE A 144 -6.63 15.52 -1.50
C ILE A 144 -5.63 16.64 -1.83
N ILE A 145 -5.11 16.71 -3.05
CA ILE A 145 -4.27 17.85 -3.49
C ILE A 145 -5.08 19.15 -3.46
N GLU A 146 -6.34 19.13 -3.92
CA GLU A 146 -7.26 20.27 -3.87
C GLU A 146 -7.52 20.75 -2.42
N ASP A 147 -7.71 19.82 -1.48
CA ASP A 147 -7.94 20.14 -0.08
C ASP A 147 -6.68 20.69 0.61
N LEU A 148 -5.52 20.06 0.43
CA LEU A 148 -4.26 20.46 1.05
C LEU A 148 -3.74 21.81 0.51
N GLN A 149 -3.90 22.09 -0.79
CA GLN A 149 -3.48 23.37 -1.36
C GLN A 149 -4.41 24.55 -1.01
N ALA A 150 -5.62 24.24 -0.49
CA ALA A 150 -6.59 25.24 -0.06
C ALA A 150 -6.23 25.87 1.29
N PHE A 151 -5.38 25.21 2.09
CA PHE A 151 -4.75 25.86 3.24
C PHE A 151 -3.95 27.09 2.78
N THR A 152 -3.88 28.11 3.64
CA THR A 152 -3.06 29.30 3.32
C THR A 152 -1.59 28.93 3.16
N ASN A 153 -1.09 28.10 4.06
CA ASN A 153 0.17 27.37 3.94
C ASN A 153 0.07 26.15 4.87
N ARG A 154 1.05 25.26 4.83
CA ARG A 154 1.17 24.15 5.79
C ARG A 154 2.46 24.27 6.60
N TYR A 155 2.95 25.49 6.83
CA TYR A 155 4.24 25.71 7.46
C TYR A 155 4.26 25.26 8.92
N TYR A 156 5.34 24.60 9.34
CA TYR A 156 5.44 23.89 10.63
C TYR A 156 5.19 24.71 11.91
N THR A 157 5.38 26.04 11.85
CA THR A 157 5.13 26.97 12.97
C THR A 157 3.87 27.81 12.80
N SER A 158 3.18 27.68 11.68
CA SER A 158 1.92 28.39 11.44
C SER A 158 0.75 27.65 12.08
N THR A 159 -0.33 28.38 12.38
CA THR A 159 -1.59 27.76 12.79
C THR A 159 -2.19 26.91 11.68
N HIS A 160 -1.87 27.18 10.40
CA HIS A 160 -2.39 26.41 9.28
C HIS A 160 -1.69 25.06 9.13
N GLY A 161 -0.38 24.99 9.37
CA GLY A 161 0.40 23.74 9.41
C GLY A 161 -0.02 22.83 10.57
N GLU A 162 -0.26 23.39 11.76
CA GLU A 162 -0.85 22.63 12.88
C GLU A 162 -2.23 22.06 12.49
N ASN A 163 -3.10 22.90 11.93
CA ASN A 163 -4.44 22.47 11.52
C ASN A 163 -4.42 21.48 10.36
N SER A 164 -3.44 21.53 9.45
CA SER A 164 -3.34 20.56 8.35
C SER A 164 -2.95 19.16 8.87
N ALA A 165 -2.11 19.08 9.91
CA ALA A 165 -1.79 17.81 10.57
C ALA A 165 -3.01 17.20 11.27
N ILE A 166 -3.77 18.04 12.00
CA ILE A 166 -5.02 17.61 12.64
C ILE A 166 -6.04 17.13 11.59
N TRP A 167 -6.18 17.89 10.50
CA TRP A 167 -7.08 17.53 9.39
C TRP A 167 -6.68 16.21 8.74
N LEU A 168 -5.38 16.01 8.44
CA LEU A 168 -4.91 14.77 7.82
C LEU A 168 -5.15 13.57 8.74
N ARG A 169 -4.89 13.71 10.05
CA ARG A 169 -5.20 12.68 11.05
C ARG A 169 -6.69 12.31 11.02
N ASP A 170 -7.57 13.31 10.99
CA ASP A 170 -9.02 13.11 10.96
C ASP A 170 -9.46 12.42 9.65
N GLU A 171 -8.93 12.84 8.50
CA GLU A 171 -9.21 12.25 7.18
C GLU A 171 -8.78 10.77 7.13
N TRP A 172 -7.54 10.47 7.54
CA TRP A 172 -7.03 9.10 7.62
C TRP A 172 -7.82 8.23 8.61
N SER A 173 -8.23 8.80 9.74
CA SER A 173 -9.08 8.09 10.72
C SER A 173 -10.48 7.79 10.15
N ALA A 174 -11.03 8.71 9.34
CA ALA A 174 -12.33 8.53 8.71
C ALA A 174 -12.28 7.45 7.63
N ILE A 175 -11.22 7.40 6.83
CA ILE A 175 -11.00 6.35 5.83
C ILE A 175 -10.81 4.98 6.51
N ALA A 176 -10.05 4.94 7.61
CA ALA A 176 -9.83 3.72 8.39
C ALA A 176 -11.04 3.26 9.23
N ALA A 177 -12.16 3.99 9.20
CA ALA A 177 -13.31 3.67 10.03
C ALA A 177 -13.85 2.26 9.73
N GLY A 178 -13.84 1.40 10.75
CA GLY A 178 -14.27 0.00 10.64
C GLY A 178 -13.13 -1.02 10.65
N ARG A 179 -11.87 -0.56 10.64
CA ARG A 179 -10.67 -1.40 10.79
C ARG A 179 -10.09 -1.23 12.19
N ASP A 180 -10.07 -2.30 12.98
CA ASP A 180 -9.58 -2.30 14.37
C ASP A 180 -8.07 -2.53 14.48
N ASP A 181 -7.46 -3.04 13.42
CA ASP A 181 -6.02 -3.20 13.22
C ASP A 181 -5.31 -1.90 12.81
N ILE A 182 -6.06 -0.82 12.56
CA ILE A 182 -5.51 0.48 12.14
C ILE A 182 -5.58 1.51 13.26
N THR A 183 -4.46 2.18 13.49
CA THR A 183 -4.37 3.34 14.38
C THR A 183 -3.85 4.55 13.62
N VAL A 184 -4.39 5.75 13.93
CA VAL A 184 -3.91 7.01 13.35
C VAL A 184 -3.65 7.99 14.50
N THR A 185 -2.41 8.46 14.60
CA THR A 185 -1.94 9.27 15.73
C THR A 185 -1.16 10.50 15.26
N LEU A 186 -1.11 11.51 16.11
CA LEU A 186 -0.19 12.63 15.96
C LEU A 186 1.10 12.30 16.72
N TYR A 187 2.24 12.53 16.08
CA TYR A 187 3.56 12.49 16.70
C TYR A 187 4.01 13.93 16.97
N ASP A 188 4.06 14.30 18.24
CA ASP A 188 4.36 15.67 18.66
C ASP A 188 5.86 15.97 18.63
N HIS A 189 6.18 17.18 18.19
CA HIS A 189 7.54 17.71 18.15
C HIS A 189 7.69 18.93 19.06
N SER A 190 8.87 19.55 19.10
CA SER A 190 9.11 20.79 19.85
C SER A 190 8.48 22.04 19.22
N TRP A 191 7.76 21.89 18.10
CA TRP A 191 7.06 22.93 17.35
C TRP A 191 5.57 22.58 17.15
N PRO A 192 4.71 23.52 16.68
CA PRO A 192 3.26 23.33 16.61
C PRO A 192 2.76 22.19 15.70
N GLN A 193 3.30 22.04 14.49
CA GLN A 193 2.86 21.00 13.57
C GLN A 193 3.41 19.61 13.97
N SER A 194 2.52 18.70 14.36
CA SER A 194 2.83 17.29 14.56
C SER A 194 3.01 16.56 13.22
N SER A 195 3.81 15.49 13.20
CA SER A 195 3.73 14.49 12.12
C SER A 195 2.48 13.63 12.31
N VAL A 196 1.95 13.05 11.23
CA VAL A 196 0.79 12.13 11.28
C VAL A 196 1.26 10.72 10.99
N VAL A 197 0.95 9.76 11.87
CA VAL A 197 1.38 8.37 11.75
C VAL A 197 0.15 7.47 11.73
N MET A 198 -0.10 6.82 10.60
CA MET A 198 -1.01 5.67 10.51
C MET A 198 -0.20 4.38 10.64
N THR A 199 -0.67 3.45 11.47
CA THR A 199 -0.09 2.11 11.61
C THR A 199 -1.17 1.06 11.44
N ILE A 200 -0.91 0.07 10.57
CA ILE A 200 -1.70 -1.14 10.39
C ILE A 200 -0.90 -2.31 10.98
N GLU A 201 -1.43 -2.97 12.00
CA GLU A 201 -0.74 -4.07 12.67
C GLU A 201 -0.59 -5.29 11.73
N GLY A 202 0.63 -5.81 11.63
CA GLY A 202 0.93 -6.99 10.81
C GLY A 202 0.36 -8.28 11.42
N ARG A 203 -0.22 -9.16 10.59
CA ARG A 203 -0.89 -10.39 11.08
C ARG A 203 0.07 -11.50 11.52
N THR A 204 1.17 -11.69 10.80
CA THR A 204 2.07 -12.84 11.00
C THR A 204 3.45 -12.43 11.48
N THR A 205 3.94 -11.26 11.06
CA THR A 205 5.22 -10.69 11.45
C THR A 205 5.08 -9.23 11.94
N PRO A 206 4.28 -8.97 12.99
CA PRO A 206 3.99 -7.60 13.48
C PRO A 206 5.23 -6.81 13.95
N ASN A 207 6.35 -7.48 14.22
CA ASN A 207 7.59 -6.83 14.66
C ASN A 207 8.46 -6.33 13.49
N GLU A 208 8.08 -6.64 12.26
CA GLU A 208 8.72 -6.15 11.03
C GLU A 208 7.91 -4.98 10.47
N TYR A 209 8.57 -3.90 10.11
CA TYR A 209 7.94 -2.65 9.71
C TYR A 209 8.24 -2.33 8.25
N VAL A 210 7.20 -2.05 7.47
CA VAL A 210 7.29 -1.41 6.16
C VAL A 210 6.80 0.02 6.30
N VAL A 211 7.59 0.99 5.87
CA VAL A 211 7.30 2.40 6.05
C VAL A 211 7.11 3.07 4.69
N LEU A 212 6.07 3.88 4.55
CA LEU A 212 5.92 4.83 3.46
C LEU A 212 5.72 6.21 4.03
N GLY A 213 6.29 7.23 3.40
CA GLY A 213 6.17 8.58 3.90
C GLY A 213 6.19 9.65 2.82
N ALA A 214 5.65 10.81 3.19
CA ALA A 214 5.57 12.03 2.42
C ALA A 214 5.55 13.19 3.42
N HIS A 215 6.02 14.38 3.06
CA HIS A 215 6.00 15.50 4.01
C HIS A 215 4.73 16.34 3.87
N LEU A 216 4.26 16.85 5.00
CA LEU A 216 2.99 17.55 5.09
C LEU A 216 3.13 19.06 4.97
N ASP A 217 4.31 19.60 5.30
CA ASP A 217 4.50 21.04 5.32
C ASP A 217 4.59 21.68 3.92
N SER A 218 4.65 23.01 3.90
CA SER A 218 4.88 23.76 2.66
C SER A 218 5.50 25.12 2.97
N ILE A 219 6.36 25.60 2.06
CA ILE A 219 7.00 26.91 2.17
C ILE A 219 6.89 27.72 0.89
N ILE A 220 7.25 29.02 0.98
CA ILE A 220 7.69 29.78 -0.17
C ILE A 220 9.01 30.50 0.09
N SER A 221 9.68 30.83 -1.00
CA SER A 221 10.78 31.77 -1.11
C SER A 221 10.37 33.17 -0.60
N GLY A 222 11.29 33.88 0.07
CA GLY A 222 11.06 35.23 0.60
C GLY A 222 10.53 35.29 2.03
N GLY A 223 10.41 34.15 2.70
CA GLY A 223 10.11 34.05 4.14
C GLY A 223 8.66 33.74 4.47
N MET A 224 8.48 33.03 5.59
CA MET A 224 7.18 32.50 6.01
C MET A 224 6.55 33.33 7.12
N SER A 225 5.22 33.43 7.05
CA SER A 225 4.35 33.99 8.08
C SER A 225 3.04 33.22 8.07
N ASN A 226 2.23 33.42 9.11
CA ASN A 226 0.93 32.75 9.18
C ASN A 226 0.02 33.05 7.97
N ASN A 227 0.17 34.21 7.33
CA ASN A 227 -0.68 34.64 6.22
C ASN A 227 -0.01 34.49 4.84
N THR A 228 1.21 33.95 4.79
CA THR A 228 1.93 33.75 3.53
C THR A 228 1.25 32.64 2.72
N ARG A 229 0.96 32.86 1.43
CA ARG A 229 0.34 31.83 0.59
C ARG A 229 1.40 30.84 0.07
N ALA A 230 1.36 29.60 0.55
CA ALA A 230 2.20 28.49 0.12
C ALA A 230 1.33 27.26 -0.17
N PRO A 231 0.75 27.14 -1.39
CA PRO A 231 -0.19 26.07 -1.68
C PRO A 231 0.47 24.69 -1.66
N GLY A 232 1.73 24.56 -2.10
CA GLY A 232 2.49 23.31 -1.99
C GLY A 232 1.74 22.12 -2.62
N ALA A 233 1.19 22.32 -3.83
CA ALA A 233 0.28 21.35 -4.44
C ALA A 233 1.03 20.11 -4.94
N ASP A 234 2.20 20.30 -5.50
CA ASP A 234 3.08 19.21 -5.89
C ASP A 234 4.03 18.85 -4.75
N ASP A 235 4.54 19.86 -4.04
CA ASP A 235 5.51 19.80 -2.94
C ASP A 235 4.84 20.17 -1.58
N ASP A 236 4.40 19.21 -0.76
CA ASP A 236 4.23 17.79 -1.11
C ASP A 236 2.80 17.29 -0.82
N ALA A 237 1.81 18.11 -1.19
CA ALA A 237 0.43 17.63 -1.17
C ALA A 237 0.22 16.43 -2.10
N SER A 238 1.04 16.28 -3.14
CA SER A 238 0.96 15.15 -4.07
C SER A 238 1.40 13.82 -3.44
N GLY A 239 2.48 13.79 -2.67
CA GLY A 239 2.93 12.61 -1.92
C GLY A 239 1.91 12.21 -0.85
N ILE A 240 1.42 13.18 -0.06
CA ILE A 240 0.37 12.93 0.95
C ILE A 240 -0.92 12.42 0.30
N ALA A 241 -1.33 12.99 -0.84
CA ALA A 241 -2.49 12.53 -1.59
C ALA A 241 -2.32 11.09 -2.10
N THR A 242 -1.13 10.75 -2.56
CA THR A 242 -0.77 9.40 -3.01
C THR A 242 -0.86 8.38 -1.86
N LEU A 243 -0.33 8.70 -0.69
CA LEU A 243 -0.49 7.87 0.52
C LEU A 243 -1.95 7.74 0.93
N THR A 244 -2.71 8.84 0.86
CA THR A 244 -4.13 8.84 1.24
C THR A 244 -4.97 7.93 0.35
N GLU A 245 -4.71 7.93 -0.98
CA GLU A 245 -5.39 7.02 -1.89
C GLU A 245 -4.98 5.56 -1.70
N LEU A 246 -3.72 5.31 -1.33
CA LEU A 246 -3.27 3.97 -0.95
C LEU A 246 -4.04 3.47 0.30
N ILE A 247 -4.26 4.33 1.29
CA ILE A 247 -5.07 3.99 2.48
C ILE A 247 -6.52 3.67 2.07
N ARG A 248 -7.11 4.43 1.14
CA ARG A 248 -8.45 4.13 0.60
C ARG A 248 -8.48 2.76 -0.08
N ALA A 249 -7.49 2.46 -0.92
CA ALA A 249 -7.39 1.16 -1.58
C ALA A 249 -7.24 0.01 -0.57
N ILE A 250 -6.36 0.16 0.43
CA ILE A 250 -6.16 -0.84 1.50
C ILE A 250 -7.46 -1.11 2.26
N THR A 251 -8.18 -0.06 2.64
CA THR A 251 -9.40 -0.17 3.44
C THR A 251 -10.58 -0.69 2.62
N SER A 252 -10.75 -0.25 1.37
CA SER A 252 -11.86 -0.69 0.51
C SER A 252 -11.73 -2.12 0.02
N THR A 253 -10.50 -2.63 -0.10
CA THR A 253 -10.20 -4.02 -0.48
C THR A 253 -10.09 -4.97 0.71
N ASP A 254 -10.20 -4.43 1.93
CA ASP A 254 -9.90 -5.14 3.19
C ASP A 254 -8.52 -5.83 3.20
N PHE A 255 -7.52 -5.19 2.60
CA PHE A 255 -6.14 -5.67 2.65
C PHE A 255 -5.61 -5.67 4.09
N LYS A 256 -5.04 -6.78 4.53
CA LYS A 256 -4.39 -6.94 5.83
C LYS A 256 -2.94 -7.41 5.64
N PRO A 257 -1.94 -6.62 6.06
CA PRO A 257 -0.55 -6.96 5.79
C PRO A 257 -0.01 -8.02 6.77
N ASN A 258 1.04 -8.75 6.35
CA ASN A 258 1.75 -9.68 7.23
C ASN A 258 2.70 -8.96 8.18
N ARG A 259 3.46 -7.99 7.63
CA ARG A 259 4.31 -7.06 8.36
C ARG A 259 3.51 -5.83 8.78
N THR A 260 3.93 -5.17 9.85
CA THR A 260 3.32 -3.91 10.26
C THR A 260 3.58 -2.82 9.22
N LEU A 261 2.53 -2.21 8.71
CA LEU A 261 2.62 -1.12 7.74
C LEU A 261 2.51 0.21 8.48
N THR A 262 3.44 1.14 8.25
CA THR A 262 3.39 2.50 8.76
C THR A 262 3.34 3.50 7.60
N LEU A 263 2.35 4.38 7.57
CA LEU A 263 2.27 5.50 6.63
C LEU A 263 2.43 6.81 7.41
N ILE A 264 3.30 7.71 6.93
CA ILE A 264 3.71 8.89 7.68
C ILE A 264 3.58 10.16 6.85
N GLY A 265 2.86 11.15 7.39
CA GLY A 265 2.92 12.54 6.94
C GLY A 265 3.91 13.31 7.82
N TYR A 266 5.14 13.52 7.37
CA TYR A 266 6.21 14.15 8.17
C TYR A 266 5.97 15.65 8.33
N ALA A 267 6.26 16.18 9.51
CA ALA A 267 6.31 17.62 9.74
C ALA A 267 7.71 18.18 9.48
N ALA A 268 7.77 19.44 9.07
CA ALA A 268 9.00 20.24 9.06
C ALA A 268 10.16 19.63 8.23
N GLU A 269 9.85 19.05 7.06
CA GLU A 269 10.87 18.61 6.08
C GLU A 269 11.66 19.83 5.60
N GLU A 270 10.94 20.90 5.28
CA GLU A 270 11.46 22.05 4.53
C GLU A 270 12.39 22.94 5.33
N VAL A 271 12.51 22.65 6.63
CA VAL A 271 13.42 23.32 7.57
C VAL A 271 14.47 22.36 8.12
N GLY A 272 14.76 21.30 7.37
CA GLY A 272 15.91 20.42 7.59
C GLY A 272 15.57 19.03 8.11
N LEU A 273 14.55 18.39 7.51
CA LEU A 273 14.15 17.00 7.76
C LEU A 273 13.81 16.69 9.22
N ARG A 274 13.26 17.66 9.95
CA ARG A 274 13.21 17.60 11.42
C ARG A 274 12.24 16.52 11.91
N GLY A 275 11.06 16.42 11.29
CA GLY A 275 10.06 15.44 11.71
C GLY A 275 10.47 14.00 11.42
N SER A 276 10.93 13.73 10.19
CA SER A 276 11.43 12.39 9.82
C SER A 276 12.66 11.98 10.63
N LYS A 277 13.54 12.93 10.96
CA LYS A 277 14.69 12.70 11.83
C LYS A 277 14.27 12.22 13.21
N ASP A 278 13.36 12.92 13.88
CA ASP A 278 12.87 12.53 15.21
C ASP A 278 12.28 11.10 15.18
N ILE A 279 11.47 10.80 14.17
CA ILE A 279 10.81 9.49 14.03
C ILE A 279 11.80 8.38 13.70
N ALA A 280 12.70 8.58 12.74
CA ALA A 280 13.71 7.58 12.37
C ALA A 280 14.64 7.27 13.56
N GLN A 281 15.03 8.30 14.33
CA GLN A 281 15.80 8.13 15.56
C GLN A 281 15.03 7.36 16.62
N ASP A 282 13.74 7.65 16.84
CA ASP A 282 12.91 6.88 17.76
C ASP A 282 12.79 5.41 17.35
N TYR A 283 12.56 5.13 16.05
CA TYR A 283 12.50 3.77 15.51
C TYR A 283 13.82 3.02 15.76
N ARG A 284 14.96 3.67 15.54
CA ARG A 284 16.27 3.09 15.80
C ARG A 284 16.52 2.84 17.29
N ASN A 285 16.23 3.82 18.14
CA ASN A 285 16.43 3.74 19.59
C ASN A 285 15.51 2.69 20.24
N SER A 286 14.31 2.52 19.69
CA SER A 286 13.35 1.51 20.11
C SER A 286 13.64 0.12 19.52
N GLY A 287 14.66 -0.02 18.67
CA GLY A 287 15.06 -1.30 18.08
C GLY A 287 14.03 -1.90 17.12
N LYS A 288 13.21 -1.06 16.46
CA LYS A 288 12.22 -1.53 15.47
C LYS A 288 12.93 -2.12 14.26
N ASN A 289 12.46 -3.29 13.79
CA ASN A 289 12.99 -3.93 12.60
C ASN A 289 12.31 -3.38 11.34
N VAL A 290 12.87 -2.32 10.75
CA VAL A 290 12.34 -1.73 9.52
C VAL A 290 12.93 -2.44 8.31
N VAL A 291 12.06 -3.09 7.54
CA VAL A 291 12.40 -3.88 6.34
C VAL A 291 12.50 -2.99 5.10
N GLY A 292 11.90 -1.81 5.13
CA GLY A 292 12.03 -0.87 4.04
C GLY A 292 11.28 0.42 4.26
N VAL A 293 11.77 1.47 3.60
CA VAL A 293 11.18 2.81 3.62
C VAL A 293 11.04 3.32 2.19
N LEU A 294 9.85 3.74 1.78
CA LEU A 294 9.62 4.42 0.51
C LEU A 294 9.18 5.86 0.77
N GLN A 295 9.96 6.82 0.27
CA GLN A 295 9.60 8.25 0.28
C GLN A 295 8.83 8.61 -1.00
N LEU A 296 7.77 9.39 -0.84
CA LEU A 296 7.05 10.07 -1.91
C LEU A 296 7.15 11.56 -1.62
N ASP A 297 7.88 12.28 -2.45
CA ASP A 297 8.04 13.72 -2.35
C ASP A 297 8.05 14.26 -3.78
N MET A 298 7.01 15.00 -4.14
CA MET A 298 6.64 15.40 -5.50
C MET A 298 6.40 14.20 -6.43
N THR A 299 5.12 14.01 -6.78
CA THR A 299 4.67 12.84 -7.55
C THR A 299 3.85 13.21 -8.78
N ASN A 300 3.52 14.48 -9.01
CA ASN A 300 2.44 14.83 -9.94
C ASN A 300 2.85 15.66 -11.16
N TYR A 301 3.99 16.35 -11.14
CA TYR A 301 4.45 17.13 -12.27
C TYR A 301 5.37 16.29 -13.19
N GLN A 302 4.89 16.02 -14.41
CA GLN A 302 5.66 15.29 -15.41
C GLN A 302 6.61 16.22 -16.17
N GLY A 303 7.73 16.59 -15.54
CA GLY A 303 8.70 17.54 -16.10
C GLY A 303 9.82 16.94 -16.94
N SER A 304 9.96 15.62 -16.97
CA SER A 304 10.98 14.91 -17.76
C SER A 304 10.39 13.79 -18.62
N SER A 305 11.22 13.17 -19.48
CA SER A 305 10.74 12.18 -20.46
C SER A 305 10.36 10.83 -19.87
N GLN A 306 10.98 10.43 -18.76
CA GLN A 306 10.63 9.18 -18.08
C GLN A 306 9.49 9.43 -17.10
N ASP A 307 8.74 8.38 -16.81
CA ASP A 307 7.60 8.48 -15.89
C ASP A 307 8.05 8.50 -14.43
N ILE A 308 9.10 7.76 -14.08
CA ILE A 308 9.62 7.64 -12.71
C ILE A 308 11.15 7.72 -12.74
N TYR A 309 11.74 8.50 -11.83
CA TYR A 309 13.17 8.54 -11.59
C TYR A 309 13.49 8.04 -10.19
N ILE A 310 14.30 7.00 -10.05
CA ILE A 310 14.75 6.51 -8.74
C ILE A 310 16.01 7.29 -8.34
N ILE A 311 16.03 7.85 -7.14
CA ILE A 311 17.21 8.55 -6.59
C ILE A 311 18.25 7.52 -6.12
N ASP A 312 19.47 7.60 -6.67
CA ASP A 312 20.55 6.62 -6.44
C ASP A 312 21.48 6.99 -5.27
N ASP A 313 21.56 8.26 -4.87
CA ASP A 313 22.37 8.70 -3.74
C ASP A 313 21.56 8.79 -2.44
N TYR A 314 22.21 8.46 -1.31
CA TYR A 314 21.58 8.38 0.02
C TYR A 314 20.37 7.43 0.10
N THR A 315 20.29 6.44 -0.78
CA THR A 315 19.29 5.36 -0.81
C THR A 315 19.96 3.99 -0.78
N ASN A 316 19.16 2.92 -0.66
CA ASN A 316 19.63 1.54 -0.68
C ASN A 316 19.52 0.95 -2.09
N ALA A 317 20.66 0.56 -2.67
CA ALA A 317 20.72 0.03 -4.04
C ALA A 317 19.82 -1.20 -4.27
N ALA A 318 19.78 -2.17 -3.34
CA ALA A 318 18.96 -3.36 -3.50
C ALA A 318 17.46 -3.05 -3.44
N GLN A 319 17.05 -2.08 -2.61
CA GLN A 319 15.68 -1.62 -2.58
C GLN A 319 15.31 -0.80 -3.82
N ASN A 320 16.24 -0.02 -4.37
CA ASN A 320 16.05 0.66 -5.65
C ASN A 320 15.86 -0.34 -6.79
N ASP A 321 16.67 -1.40 -6.85
CA ASP A 321 16.50 -2.50 -7.81
C ASP A 321 15.10 -3.14 -7.67
N PHE A 322 14.69 -3.45 -6.43
CA PHE A 322 13.34 -3.97 -6.16
C PHE A 322 12.21 -3.04 -6.61
N VAL A 323 12.33 -1.72 -6.35
CA VAL A 323 11.34 -0.73 -6.82
C VAL A 323 11.31 -0.64 -8.34
N GLU A 324 12.46 -0.72 -9.00
CA GLU A 324 12.54 -0.79 -10.46
C GLU A 324 11.82 -2.04 -11.00
N ASP A 325 12.07 -3.19 -10.39
CA ASP A 325 11.41 -4.45 -10.74
C ASP A 325 9.89 -4.40 -10.51
N LEU A 326 9.41 -3.72 -9.46
CA LEU A 326 7.97 -3.48 -9.23
C LEU A 326 7.35 -2.68 -10.37
N VAL A 327 8.02 -1.61 -10.84
CA VAL A 327 7.53 -0.80 -11.97
C VAL A 327 7.50 -1.64 -13.24
N VAL A 328 8.58 -2.35 -13.55
CA VAL A 328 8.68 -3.18 -14.77
C VAL A 328 7.65 -4.31 -14.76
N THR A 329 7.37 -4.90 -13.60
CA THR A 329 6.46 -6.04 -13.46
C THR A 329 4.99 -5.60 -13.49
N TYR A 330 4.62 -4.60 -12.69
CA TYR A 330 3.21 -4.25 -12.48
C TYR A 330 2.75 -3.03 -13.27
N GLN A 331 3.68 -2.26 -13.84
CA GLN A 331 3.38 -1.10 -14.67
C GLN A 331 4.28 -1.08 -15.94
N PRO A 332 4.31 -2.15 -16.76
CA PRO A 332 5.28 -2.32 -17.86
C PRO A 332 5.19 -1.27 -18.98
N SER A 333 4.12 -0.48 -19.01
CA SER A 333 3.98 0.66 -19.93
C SER A 333 4.73 1.91 -19.48
N LEU A 334 5.19 1.97 -18.23
CA LEU A 334 5.93 3.09 -17.68
C LEU A 334 7.41 2.99 -17.98
N SER A 335 8.04 4.15 -18.11
CA SER A 335 9.48 4.28 -18.25
C SER A 335 10.11 4.69 -16.93
N VAL A 336 11.14 3.95 -16.51
CA VAL A 336 11.90 4.21 -15.29
C VAL A 336 13.36 4.50 -15.63
N SER A 337 13.97 5.42 -14.90
CA SER A 337 15.40 5.71 -14.97
C SER A 337 15.91 6.05 -13.57
N ARG A 338 17.22 6.23 -13.44
CA ARG A 338 17.84 6.70 -12.21
C ARG A 338 18.37 8.12 -12.34
N THR A 339 18.45 8.83 -11.22
CA THR A 339 19.05 10.15 -11.11
C THR A 339 19.64 10.36 -9.71
N THR A 340 20.22 11.52 -9.44
CA THR A 340 20.78 11.87 -8.14
C THR A 340 20.26 13.21 -7.68
N CYS A 341 20.05 13.36 -6.38
CA CYS A 341 19.57 14.61 -5.80
C CYS A 341 20.67 15.41 -5.08
N GLY A 342 21.67 14.74 -4.51
CA GLY A 342 22.68 15.29 -3.62
C GLY A 342 22.37 15.09 -2.14
N TYR A 343 23.06 15.82 -1.27
CA TYR A 343 22.94 15.62 0.18
C TYR A 343 21.60 16.14 0.73
N ALA A 344 20.93 15.30 1.52
CA ALA A 344 19.74 15.63 2.32
C ALA A 344 18.63 16.32 1.52
N CYS A 345 18.18 15.65 0.45
CA CYS A 345 17.19 16.21 -0.46
C CYS A 345 15.72 15.93 -0.09
N SER A 346 15.45 14.96 0.79
CA SER A 346 14.12 14.67 1.36
C SER A 346 14.23 13.67 2.54
N ASP A 347 13.11 13.28 3.15
CA ASP A 347 13.04 12.52 4.42
C ASP A 347 13.66 11.11 4.38
N HIS A 348 13.81 10.49 3.20
CA HIS A 348 14.52 9.19 3.08
C HIS A 348 15.94 9.26 3.67
N ALA A 349 16.59 10.43 3.60
CA ALA A 349 17.92 10.64 4.16
C ALA A 349 17.95 10.44 5.68
N SER A 350 16.89 10.81 6.40
CA SER A 350 16.75 10.56 7.85
C SER A 350 16.79 9.06 8.16
N TRP A 351 16.10 8.25 7.36
CA TRP A 351 16.07 6.79 7.50
C TRP A 351 17.40 6.14 7.14
N THR A 352 18.01 6.55 6.03
CA THR A 352 19.35 6.08 5.61
C THR A 352 20.40 6.41 6.68
N ASN A 353 20.36 7.60 7.29
CA ASN A 353 21.29 7.99 8.35
C ASN A 353 21.15 7.15 9.63
N GLN A 354 19.98 6.56 9.86
CA GLN A 354 19.75 5.61 10.95
C GLN A 354 20.05 4.14 10.56
N GLY A 355 20.48 3.90 9.33
CA GLY A 355 20.88 2.59 8.81
C GLY A 355 19.75 1.73 8.29
N PHE A 356 18.59 2.33 8.00
CA PHE A 356 17.47 1.63 7.38
C PHE A 356 17.59 1.67 5.85
N ALA A 357 17.08 0.63 5.18
CA ALA A 357 16.97 0.64 3.73
C ALA A 357 15.84 1.59 3.31
N ALA A 358 16.20 2.62 2.56
CA ALA A 358 15.25 3.61 2.05
C ALA A 358 15.41 3.80 0.53
N THR A 359 14.31 4.09 -0.14
CA THR A 359 14.23 4.39 -1.57
C THR A 359 13.36 5.62 -1.80
N PHE A 360 13.63 6.33 -2.89
CA PHE A 360 12.94 7.56 -3.25
C PHE A 360 12.68 7.60 -4.76
N PRO A 361 11.50 7.14 -5.21
CA PRO A 361 11.02 7.42 -6.56
C PRO A 361 10.54 8.89 -6.65
N PHE A 362 10.95 9.57 -7.72
CA PHE A 362 10.72 10.99 -7.98
C PHE A 362 10.11 11.23 -9.36
N GLU A 363 9.35 12.31 -9.51
CA GLU A 363 8.55 12.61 -10.71
C GLU A 363 9.33 12.96 -11.98
N ALA A 364 10.58 13.41 -11.83
CA ALA A 364 11.39 13.98 -12.92
C ALA A 364 12.90 13.82 -12.65
N THR A 365 13.75 14.25 -13.59
CA THR A 365 15.13 14.59 -13.21
C THR A 365 15.12 15.84 -12.33
N PHE A 366 16.10 16.04 -11.45
CA PHE A 366 16.16 17.26 -10.62
C PHE A 366 16.20 18.56 -11.44
N SER A 367 16.83 18.55 -12.63
CA SER A 367 16.78 19.70 -13.57
C SER A 367 15.43 19.91 -14.26
N GLY A 368 14.57 18.90 -14.24
CA GLY A 368 13.23 18.92 -14.82
C GLY A 368 12.13 18.89 -13.76
N ALA A 369 12.45 19.02 -12.48
CA ALA A 369 11.47 19.12 -11.41
C ALA A 369 10.54 20.33 -11.62
N ASN A 370 9.39 20.31 -10.95
CA ASN A 370 8.43 21.40 -11.02
C ASN A 370 9.07 22.77 -10.71
N PRO A 371 9.12 23.72 -11.67
CA PRO A 371 9.81 25.00 -11.50
C PRO A 371 9.05 25.99 -10.63
N TYR A 372 7.89 25.60 -10.10
CA TYR A 372 7.03 26.44 -9.26
C TYR A 372 7.07 26.07 -7.78
N ILE A 373 7.74 24.98 -7.38
CA ILE A 373 7.86 24.60 -5.96
C ILE A 373 8.49 25.74 -5.15
N HIS A 374 8.24 25.74 -3.84
CA HIS A 374 8.64 26.82 -2.91
C HIS A 374 8.18 28.21 -3.38
N SER A 375 7.02 28.28 -4.03
CA SER A 375 6.41 29.53 -4.46
C SER A 375 4.90 29.50 -4.31
N SER A 376 4.26 30.67 -4.33
CA SER A 376 2.80 30.75 -4.35
C SER A 376 2.18 30.18 -5.64
N GLY A 377 3.02 29.88 -6.63
CA GLY A 377 2.64 29.30 -7.91
C GLY A 377 2.68 27.78 -7.93
N ASP A 378 3.13 27.10 -6.87
CA ASP A 378 3.00 25.65 -6.76
C ASP A 378 1.54 25.27 -6.49
N THR A 379 0.78 25.20 -7.57
CA THR A 379 -0.66 24.95 -7.59
C THR A 379 -0.96 23.83 -8.57
N LEU A 380 -2.04 23.08 -8.34
CA LEU A 380 -2.38 21.90 -9.13
C LEU A 380 -2.55 22.21 -10.64
N ASP A 381 -2.88 23.45 -11.02
CA ASP A 381 -2.92 23.84 -12.44
C ASP A 381 -1.56 23.79 -13.13
N LYS A 382 -0.45 23.87 -12.38
CA LYS A 382 0.92 23.70 -12.92
C LYS A 382 1.24 22.26 -13.26
N SER A 383 0.61 21.31 -12.56
CA SER A 383 0.64 19.87 -12.88
C SER A 383 -0.51 19.46 -13.80
N GLY A 384 -1.17 20.42 -14.46
CA GLY A 384 -2.17 20.14 -15.50
C GLY A 384 -3.59 19.90 -15.00
N ASN A 385 -3.94 20.32 -13.78
CA ASN A 385 -5.28 20.16 -13.17
C ASN A 385 -5.77 18.69 -13.10
N ASN A 386 -4.84 17.75 -12.97
CA ASN A 386 -5.13 16.32 -12.83
C ASN A 386 -4.09 15.67 -11.89
N ALA A 387 -4.34 14.44 -11.47
CA ALA A 387 -3.43 13.63 -10.67
C ALA A 387 -2.99 12.34 -11.38
N PHE A 388 -2.96 12.32 -12.72
CA PHE A 388 -2.65 11.08 -13.46
C PHE A 388 -1.19 10.64 -13.27
N HIS A 389 -0.26 11.58 -13.09
CA HIS A 389 1.14 11.24 -12.82
C HIS A 389 1.29 10.70 -11.40
N ALA A 390 0.69 11.35 -10.41
CA ALA A 390 0.66 10.86 -9.03
C ALA A 390 0.00 9.47 -8.91
N LEU A 391 -1.00 9.14 -9.73
CA LEU A 391 -1.59 7.80 -9.78
C LEU A 391 -0.56 6.70 -10.14
N LYS A 392 0.47 7.01 -10.95
CA LYS A 392 1.56 6.06 -11.25
C LYS A 392 2.38 5.74 -10.00
N PHE A 393 2.67 6.77 -9.19
CA PHE A 393 3.35 6.63 -7.90
C PHE A 393 2.47 5.90 -6.88
N GLY A 394 1.17 6.17 -6.88
CA GLY A 394 0.21 5.44 -6.04
C GLY A 394 0.19 3.94 -6.34
N LYS A 395 0.15 3.58 -7.62
CA LYS A 395 0.23 2.18 -8.05
C LYS A 395 1.57 1.53 -7.73
N LEU A 396 2.66 2.28 -7.78
CA LEU A 396 3.97 1.82 -7.31
C LEU A 396 3.96 1.58 -5.79
N ALA A 397 3.43 2.52 -5.01
CA ALA A 397 3.30 2.39 -3.56
C ALA A 397 2.41 1.20 -3.17
N ALA A 398 1.33 0.95 -3.89
CA ALA A 398 0.48 -0.24 -3.74
C ALA A 398 1.26 -1.54 -4.01
N ALA A 399 2.06 -1.58 -5.08
CA ALA A 399 2.90 -2.72 -5.39
C ALA A 399 3.98 -2.95 -4.31
N TYR A 400 4.61 -1.87 -3.85
CA TYR A 400 5.60 -1.91 -2.77
C TYR A 400 5.00 -2.45 -1.46
N VAL A 401 3.81 -2.00 -1.07
CA VAL A 401 3.13 -2.52 0.12
C VAL A 401 2.75 -3.99 -0.05
N ALA A 402 2.11 -4.36 -1.16
CA ALA A 402 1.67 -5.74 -1.37
C ALA A 402 2.85 -6.73 -1.41
N GLU A 403 3.98 -6.33 -1.99
CA GLU A 403 5.15 -7.21 -2.12
C GLU A 403 6.11 -7.14 -0.95
N LEU A 404 6.27 -6.00 -0.29
CA LEU A 404 7.17 -5.91 0.84
C LEU A 404 6.46 -6.20 2.17
N ALA A 405 5.25 -5.71 2.40
CA ALA A 405 4.52 -6.02 3.62
C ALA A 405 3.87 -7.41 3.58
N LYS A 406 3.65 -7.95 2.37
CA LYS A 406 2.88 -9.18 2.10
C LYS A 406 1.49 -9.12 2.74
N GLY A 407 0.67 -10.15 2.57
CA GLY A 407 -0.68 -10.21 3.16
C GLY A 407 -1.76 -10.48 2.11
N ASN A 408 -3.03 -10.30 2.47
CA ASN A 408 -4.17 -10.67 1.64
C ASN A 408 -5.43 -9.83 1.95
N MET A 409 -6.48 -10.00 1.14
CA MET A 409 -7.74 -9.23 1.20
C MET A 409 -8.82 -9.83 2.14
N SER A 410 -8.48 -10.85 2.94
CA SER A 410 -9.48 -11.68 3.65
C SER A 410 -8.94 -12.24 4.97
N ASP A 411 -9.82 -12.50 5.93
CA ASP A 411 -9.49 -13.10 7.23
C ASP A 411 -8.88 -14.51 7.16
N THR A 412 -8.82 -15.14 5.98
CA THR A 412 -7.94 -16.29 5.74
C THR A 412 -6.50 -15.90 6.01
N PRO A 413 -5.80 -16.49 6.99
CA PRO A 413 -4.35 -16.34 7.12
C PRO A 413 -3.69 -16.69 5.78
N PRO A 414 -2.64 -15.97 5.35
CA PRO A 414 -1.94 -16.32 4.11
C PRO A 414 -1.36 -17.73 4.20
N ASP A 415 -1.41 -18.42 3.07
CA ASP A 415 -0.68 -19.66 2.80
C ASP A 415 0.80 -19.40 3.12
N PRO A 416 1.45 -20.21 3.97
CA PRO A 416 2.87 -20.04 4.26
C PRO A 416 3.75 -20.39 3.06
N ASP A 417 4.92 -19.76 3.05
CA ASP A 417 6.00 -19.78 2.06
C ASP A 417 6.24 -21.16 1.39
N PRO A 418 6.41 -21.24 0.05
CA PRO A 418 6.69 -22.50 -0.65
C PRO A 418 8.00 -23.14 -0.17
N GLY A 419 7.89 -24.24 0.60
CA GLY A 419 9.03 -25.09 0.96
C GLY A 419 9.09 -25.60 2.39
N GLU A 420 8.23 -25.12 3.31
CA GLU A 420 8.05 -25.71 4.64
C GLU A 420 6.76 -26.54 4.74
N ASP A 421 6.78 -27.58 5.56
CA ASP A 421 5.59 -28.38 5.84
C ASP A 421 4.56 -27.54 6.63
N VAL A 422 3.36 -27.41 6.08
CA VAL A 422 2.21 -26.74 6.70
C VAL A 422 1.38 -27.74 7.47
N THR A 423 0.57 -27.29 8.44
CA THR A 423 -0.40 -28.15 9.12
C THR A 423 -1.77 -27.50 9.16
N ASP A 424 -2.71 -28.04 8.38
CA ASP A 424 -4.12 -27.63 8.41
C ASP A 424 -4.87 -28.38 9.50
N THR A 425 -5.65 -27.64 10.28
CA THR A 425 -6.46 -28.18 11.36
C THR A 425 -7.95 -28.04 11.05
N PHE A 426 -8.64 -29.17 10.86
CA PHE A 426 -10.08 -29.23 10.66
C PHE A 426 -10.77 -29.72 11.92
N THR A 427 -11.83 -29.04 12.35
CA THR A 427 -12.65 -29.49 13.48
C THR A 427 -14.09 -29.66 13.05
N GLY A 428 -14.79 -30.61 13.67
CA GLY A 428 -16.18 -30.84 13.33
C GLY A 428 -16.84 -31.91 14.18
N SER A 429 -18.06 -32.24 13.81
CA SER A 429 -18.81 -33.34 14.41
C SER A 429 -19.69 -34.02 13.37
N VAL A 430 -19.86 -35.33 13.49
CA VAL A 430 -20.69 -36.15 12.60
C VAL A 430 -21.62 -37.02 13.41
N GLY A 431 -22.90 -37.02 13.03
CA GLY A 431 -23.88 -38.02 13.46
C GLY A 431 -23.69 -39.36 12.75
N ARG A 432 -24.51 -40.35 13.13
CA ARG A 432 -24.44 -41.70 12.55
C ARG A 432 -24.72 -41.67 11.05
N ASN A 433 -23.78 -42.16 10.24
CA ASN A 433 -23.79 -42.14 8.77
C ASN A 433 -23.65 -40.75 8.13
N GLU A 434 -23.42 -39.70 8.90
CA GLU A 434 -23.08 -38.39 8.36
C GLU A 434 -21.60 -38.32 7.99
N GLU A 435 -21.30 -37.50 7.00
CA GLU A 435 -19.96 -37.31 6.45
C GLU A 435 -19.62 -35.83 6.47
N ALA A 436 -18.41 -35.50 6.90
CA ALA A 436 -17.80 -34.19 6.73
C ALA A 436 -16.60 -34.34 5.79
N ARG A 437 -16.51 -33.46 4.78
CA ARG A 437 -15.50 -33.52 3.72
C ARG A 437 -14.63 -32.28 3.78
N PHE A 438 -13.33 -32.44 3.55
CA PHE A 438 -12.32 -31.38 3.59
C PHE A 438 -11.34 -31.52 2.41
N GLY A 439 -10.72 -30.41 2.02
CA GLY A 439 -9.86 -30.30 0.83
C GLY A 439 -10.58 -29.66 -0.37
N PRO A 440 -9.91 -29.60 -1.54
CA PRO A 440 -8.59 -30.16 -1.80
C PRO A 440 -7.48 -29.44 -1.04
N LEU A 441 -6.53 -30.20 -0.51
CA LEU A 441 -5.21 -29.71 -0.09
C LEU A 441 -4.29 -29.81 -1.31
N SER A 442 -3.74 -28.69 -1.79
CA SER A 442 -2.75 -28.71 -2.88
C SER A 442 -1.41 -29.16 -2.32
N VAL A 443 -0.92 -30.34 -2.73
CA VAL A 443 0.28 -30.94 -2.15
C VAL A 443 1.37 -31.12 -3.21
N ALA A 444 2.59 -30.70 -2.89
CA ALA A 444 3.76 -30.80 -3.75
C ALA A 444 4.07 -32.25 -4.17
N GLY A 445 4.52 -32.42 -5.40
CA GLY A 445 5.02 -33.69 -5.92
C GLY A 445 6.18 -34.23 -5.08
N GLN A 446 6.27 -35.55 -4.97
CA GLN A 446 7.30 -36.27 -4.22
C GLN A 446 7.32 -35.99 -2.70
N SER A 447 6.24 -35.41 -2.14
CA SER A 447 6.08 -35.18 -0.70
C SER A 447 5.18 -36.24 -0.04
N THR A 448 5.05 -36.17 1.29
CA THR A 448 4.16 -37.04 2.08
C THR A 448 3.20 -36.19 2.89
N VAL A 449 1.91 -36.51 2.83
CA VAL A 449 0.89 -35.94 3.72
C VAL A 449 0.75 -36.85 4.95
N SER A 450 0.84 -36.26 6.14
CA SER A 450 0.62 -36.94 7.42
C SER A 450 -0.65 -36.39 8.07
N ILE A 451 -1.66 -37.24 8.24
CA ILE A 451 -2.96 -36.88 8.82
C ILE A 451 -3.16 -37.58 10.15
N THR A 452 -3.51 -36.83 11.19
CA THR A 452 -3.93 -37.36 12.49
C THR A 452 -5.33 -36.87 12.81
N MET A 453 -6.18 -37.73 13.33
CA MET A 453 -7.51 -37.41 13.81
C MET A 453 -7.60 -37.76 15.29
N THR A 454 -8.18 -36.86 16.08
CA THR A 454 -8.53 -37.09 17.49
C THR A 454 -9.99 -36.70 17.71
N GLY A 455 -10.64 -37.20 18.76
CA GLY A 455 -12.05 -36.89 18.95
C GLY A 455 -12.76 -37.68 20.03
N THR A 456 -14.08 -37.54 20.06
CA THR A 456 -14.98 -38.29 20.95
C THR A 456 -15.84 -39.26 20.16
N ASN A 457 -16.27 -40.33 20.82
CA ASN A 457 -17.05 -41.41 20.22
C ASN A 457 -16.32 -42.08 19.04
N ASP A 458 -17.00 -42.25 17.90
CA ASP A 458 -16.55 -43.08 16.77
C ASP A 458 -16.80 -42.35 15.45
N ALA A 459 -15.77 -41.65 14.99
CA ALA A 459 -15.67 -41.04 13.66
C ALA A 459 -14.45 -41.64 12.97
N ASP A 460 -14.61 -42.03 11.71
CA ASP A 460 -13.55 -42.67 10.91
C ASP A 460 -13.05 -41.73 9.82
N LEU A 461 -11.73 -41.71 9.62
CA LEU A 461 -11.00 -40.91 8.65
C LEU A 461 -10.82 -41.68 7.35
N TYR A 462 -11.10 -41.01 6.24
CA TYR A 462 -10.85 -41.45 4.88
C TYR A 462 -10.04 -40.40 4.15
N VAL A 463 -8.98 -40.83 3.47
CA VAL A 463 -8.09 -39.94 2.71
C VAL A 463 -7.94 -40.47 1.28
N ARG A 464 -7.95 -39.58 0.30
CA ARG A 464 -7.76 -39.93 -1.11
C ARG A 464 -7.07 -38.82 -1.90
N VAL A 465 -6.16 -39.20 -2.79
CA VAL A 465 -5.39 -38.33 -3.69
C VAL A 465 -6.12 -38.21 -5.03
N GLY A 466 -6.24 -36.97 -5.53
CA GLY A 466 -6.78 -36.62 -6.84
C GLY A 466 -8.31 -36.71 -6.99
N ALA A 467 -9.03 -37.15 -5.96
CA ALA A 467 -10.49 -37.17 -5.94
C ALA A 467 -11.02 -37.32 -4.52
N GLU A 468 -12.28 -36.91 -4.30
CA GLU A 468 -12.94 -37.11 -3.01
C GLU A 468 -13.02 -38.60 -2.60
N PRO A 469 -12.77 -38.91 -1.31
CA PRO A 469 -12.96 -40.26 -0.78
C PRO A 469 -14.46 -40.63 -0.69
N THR A 470 -14.71 -41.93 -0.78
CA THR A 470 -16.01 -42.55 -0.48
C THR A 470 -15.81 -43.74 0.45
N THR A 471 -16.91 -44.31 0.96
CA THR A 471 -16.85 -45.53 1.78
C THR A 471 -16.32 -46.77 1.05
N SER A 472 -16.20 -46.72 -0.29
CA SER A 472 -15.68 -47.80 -1.13
C SER A 472 -14.43 -47.43 -1.93
N ALA A 473 -14.04 -46.15 -1.97
CA ALA A 473 -12.87 -45.66 -2.69
C ALA A 473 -12.09 -44.66 -1.82
N TYR A 474 -10.94 -45.10 -1.32
CA TYR A 474 -10.03 -44.33 -0.47
C TYR A 474 -8.62 -44.89 -0.64
N ASP A 475 -7.61 -44.04 -0.45
CA ASP A 475 -6.20 -44.47 -0.46
C ASP A 475 -5.74 -44.87 0.94
N CYS A 476 -6.39 -44.32 1.97
CA CYS A 476 -6.08 -44.64 3.34
C CYS A 476 -7.30 -44.45 4.26
N ARG A 477 -7.51 -45.47 5.10
CA ARG A 477 -8.53 -45.53 6.14
C ARG A 477 -8.02 -46.40 7.29
N PRO A 478 -7.81 -45.87 8.49
CA PRO A 478 -7.48 -46.67 9.66
C PRO A 478 -8.69 -47.54 10.05
N TYR A 479 -8.46 -48.82 10.38
CA TYR A 479 -9.51 -49.72 10.88
C TYR A 479 -9.44 -49.77 12.41
N GLN A 480 -9.53 -48.61 13.05
CA GLN A 480 -9.50 -48.50 14.51
C GLN A 480 -10.92 -48.32 15.05
N ASN A 481 -11.10 -48.58 16.35
CA ASN A 481 -12.33 -48.23 17.03
C ASN A 481 -12.13 -46.87 17.71
N GLY A 482 -13.02 -45.91 17.44
CA GLY A 482 -13.01 -44.57 18.03
C GLY A 482 -12.30 -43.53 17.18
N SER A 483 -12.55 -42.24 17.49
CA SER A 483 -12.11 -41.10 16.67
C SER A 483 -10.62 -40.73 16.71
N ALA A 484 -9.76 -41.63 17.21
CA ALA A 484 -8.31 -41.43 17.31
C ALA A 484 -7.59 -42.25 16.23
N GLU A 485 -7.29 -41.61 15.11
CA GLU A 485 -6.84 -42.28 13.89
C GLU A 485 -5.65 -41.57 13.25
N GLN A 486 -4.83 -42.28 12.48
CA GLN A 486 -3.69 -41.70 11.77
C GLN A 486 -3.54 -42.32 10.38
N CYS A 487 -3.24 -41.48 9.41
CA CYS A 487 -3.09 -41.84 8.01
C CYS A 487 -1.88 -41.11 7.39
N SER A 488 -1.22 -41.73 6.41
CA SER A 488 -0.19 -41.07 5.60
C SER A 488 -0.31 -41.47 4.13
N VAL A 489 -0.28 -40.49 3.21
CA VAL A 489 -0.33 -40.72 1.76
C VAL A 489 0.83 -39.99 1.08
N THR A 490 1.46 -40.62 0.08
CA THR A 490 2.58 -40.06 -0.68
C THR A 490 2.12 -39.55 -2.04
N ILE A 491 2.57 -38.37 -2.44
CA ILE A 491 2.23 -37.77 -3.74
C ILE A 491 3.20 -38.24 -4.81
N GLY A 492 2.68 -38.43 -6.03
CA GLY A 492 3.46 -38.82 -7.19
C GLY A 492 4.46 -37.75 -7.65
N ASN A 493 5.01 -37.92 -8.86
CA ASN A 493 6.06 -37.01 -9.36
C ASN A 493 5.59 -35.56 -9.60
N SER A 494 4.29 -35.33 -9.70
CA SER A 494 3.66 -34.02 -9.87
C SER A 494 2.77 -33.73 -8.69
N ASP A 495 2.54 -32.44 -8.42
CA ASP A 495 1.61 -31.96 -7.43
C ASP A 495 0.23 -32.60 -7.60
N ALA A 496 -0.47 -32.82 -6.50
CA ALA A 496 -1.79 -33.42 -6.51
C ALA A 496 -2.65 -32.94 -5.34
N ASP A 497 -3.95 -32.89 -5.59
CA ASP A 497 -4.94 -32.60 -4.56
C ASP A 497 -5.10 -33.78 -3.59
N VAL A 498 -5.23 -33.49 -2.30
CA VAL A 498 -5.61 -34.48 -1.29
C VAL A 498 -6.93 -34.11 -0.64
N TYR A 499 -7.84 -35.07 -0.59
CA TYR A 499 -9.18 -34.92 -0.04
C TYR A 499 -9.33 -35.79 1.21
N LEU A 500 -10.00 -35.24 2.23
CA LEU A 500 -10.25 -35.87 3.52
C LEU A 500 -11.75 -36.03 3.75
N MET A 501 -12.17 -37.10 4.43
CA MET A 501 -13.54 -37.27 4.90
C MET A 501 -13.56 -37.90 6.29
N ALA A 502 -14.35 -37.33 7.19
CA ALA A 502 -14.71 -37.94 8.48
C ALA A 502 -16.13 -38.47 8.40
N ARG A 503 -16.38 -39.71 8.86
CA ARG A 503 -17.71 -40.33 8.87
C ARG A 503 -18.09 -40.88 10.23
N GLY A 504 -19.30 -40.59 10.70
CA GLY A 504 -19.75 -41.02 12.04
C GLY A 504 -20.33 -42.44 12.06
N TYR A 505 -19.90 -43.25 13.02
CA TYR A 505 -20.38 -44.64 13.23
C TYR A 505 -21.10 -44.85 14.57
N SER A 506 -20.88 -43.96 15.55
CA SER A 506 -21.54 -44.01 16.84
C SER A 506 -23.03 -43.63 16.77
N GLN A 507 -23.82 -44.12 17.74
CA GLN A 507 -25.22 -43.72 17.95
C GLN A 507 -25.36 -42.32 18.56
N SER A 508 -24.28 -41.79 19.14
CA SER A 508 -24.17 -40.41 19.63
C SER A 508 -23.23 -39.63 18.73
N THR A 509 -23.44 -38.32 18.61
CA THR A 509 -22.60 -37.44 17.77
C THR A 509 -21.13 -37.56 18.15
N SER A 510 -20.29 -37.86 17.15
CA SER A 510 -18.83 -37.96 17.31
C SER A 510 -18.19 -36.62 16.94
N SER A 511 -17.42 -36.01 17.85
CA SER A 511 -16.60 -34.84 17.53
C SER A 511 -15.22 -35.28 17.03
N PHE A 512 -14.59 -34.51 16.16
CA PHE A 512 -13.24 -34.77 15.70
C PHE A 512 -12.44 -33.48 15.47
N THR A 513 -11.12 -33.63 15.54
CA THR A 513 -10.08 -32.68 15.14
C THR A 513 -9.08 -33.43 14.27
N ILE A 514 -8.95 -33.02 13.02
CA ILE A 514 -8.02 -33.58 12.03
C ILE A 514 -6.88 -32.57 11.84
N ASN A 515 -5.64 -32.99 12.04
CA ASN A 515 -4.45 -32.24 11.67
C ASN A 515 -3.82 -32.91 10.45
N ALA A 516 -3.73 -32.20 9.32
CA ALA A 516 -3.09 -32.67 8.09
C ALA A 516 -1.81 -31.85 7.83
N THR A 517 -0.65 -32.50 7.94
CA THR A 517 0.67 -31.91 7.71
C THR A 517 1.19 -32.27 6.32
N TYR A 518 1.57 -31.29 5.49
CA TYR A 518 2.02 -31.52 4.10
C TYR A 518 2.86 -30.36 3.55
N THR A 519 3.57 -30.58 2.45
CA THR A 519 4.27 -29.52 1.70
C THR A 519 3.33 -28.95 0.60
N PRO A 520 3.01 -27.64 0.58
CA PRO A 520 2.10 -27.05 -0.42
C PRO A 520 2.59 -27.19 -1.87
N GLY A 521 1.67 -27.49 -2.80
CA GLY A 521 1.95 -27.57 -4.25
C GLY A 521 1.75 -26.23 -4.97
N ASP A 522 2.49 -26.03 -6.06
CA ASP A 522 2.65 -24.77 -6.83
C ASP A 522 1.49 -24.49 -7.82
N SER A 523 0.42 -25.29 -7.78
CA SER A 523 -0.73 -25.09 -8.66
C SER A 523 -1.64 -23.98 -8.13
N SER A 524 -1.58 -22.82 -8.77
CA SER A 524 -2.60 -21.75 -8.66
C SER A 524 -4.01 -22.35 -8.73
N PRO A 525 -4.97 -21.92 -7.88
CA PRO A 525 -6.33 -22.43 -7.97
C PRO A 525 -6.91 -22.09 -9.36
N PRO A 526 -7.70 -23.00 -9.97
CA PRO A 526 -8.36 -22.72 -11.23
C PRO A 526 -9.21 -21.44 -11.08
N PRO A 527 -9.26 -20.57 -12.11
CA PRO A 527 -10.06 -19.36 -12.07
C PRO A 527 -11.52 -19.72 -11.72
N THR A 528 -12.10 -18.97 -10.78
CA THR A 528 -13.48 -19.20 -10.32
C THR A 528 -14.44 -18.37 -11.18
N PRO A 529 -15.56 -18.94 -11.66
CA PRO A 529 -16.61 -18.16 -12.33
C PRO A 529 -17.09 -17.01 -11.46
N THR A 530 -17.25 -15.83 -12.05
CA THR A 530 -17.80 -14.63 -11.42
C THR A 530 -19.27 -14.49 -11.81
N THR A 531 -20.11 -14.04 -10.86
CA THR A 531 -21.53 -13.75 -11.11
C THR A 531 -21.80 -12.26 -10.89
N GLU A 532 -22.38 -11.60 -11.89
CA GLU A 532 -22.84 -10.22 -11.82
C GLU A 532 -24.37 -10.15 -11.95
N THR A 533 -24.99 -9.21 -11.23
CA THR A 533 -26.44 -9.02 -11.24
C THR A 533 -26.81 -7.56 -11.49
N PHE A 534 -27.79 -7.32 -12.34
CA PHE A 534 -28.30 -6.00 -12.69
C PHE A 534 -29.83 -5.98 -12.57
N SER A 535 -30.38 -4.89 -12.04
CA SER A 535 -31.83 -4.68 -11.95
C SER A 535 -32.20 -3.40 -12.68
N ASP A 536 -33.00 -3.51 -13.74
CA ASP A 536 -33.37 -2.35 -14.57
C ASP A 536 -34.77 -2.51 -15.20
N SER A 537 -35.15 -1.58 -16.07
CA SER A 537 -36.45 -1.57 -16.75
C SER A 537 -36.38 -1.04 -18.18
N VAL A 538 -37.00 -1.77 -19.10
CA VAL A 538 -37.07 -1.38 -20.53
C VAL A 538 -38.50 -1.08 -20.95
N GLY A 539 -38.69 0.07 -21.61
CA GLY A 539 -39.92 0.40 -22.32
C GLY A 539 -40.02 -0.30 -23.68
N ARG A 540 -41.17 -0.17 -24.36
CA ARG A 540 -41.37 -0.75 -25.70
C ARG A 540 -40.33 -0.23 -26.69
N ASN A 541 -39.58 -1.14 -27.32
CA ASN A 541 -38.47 -0.88 -28.24
C ASN A 541 -37.25 -0.17 -27.62
N GLN A 542 -37.17 -0.04 -26.30
CA GLN A 542 -35.90 0.30 -25.64
C GLN A 542 -35.02 -0.94 -25.50
N GLU A 543 -33.72 -0.69 -25.50
CA GLU A 543 -32.65 -1.67 -25.39
C GLU A 543 -31.66 -1.16 -24.35
N ASP A 544 -31.35 -2.01 -23.38
CA ASP A 544 -30.24 -1.81 -22.45
C ASP A 544 -29.16 -2.84 -22.78
N THR A 545 -27.90 -2.41 -22.77
CA THR A 545 -26.75 -3.24 -23.11
C THR A 545 -25.77 -3.29 -21.95
N TYR A 546 -25.34 -4.49 -21.60
CA TYR A 546 -24.42 -4.82 -20.53
C TYR A 546 -23.14 -5.44 -21.13
N GLY A 547 -22.01 -5.15 -20.50
CA GLY A 547 -20.67 -5.50 -20.99
C GLY A 547 -19.91 -4.32 -21.62
N PRO A 548 -18.70 -4.54 -22.17
CA PRO A 548 -18.07 -5.86 -22.35
C PRO A 548 -17.74 -6.54 -21.01
N PHE A 549 -18.15 -7.79 -20.88
CA PHE A 549 -17.63 -8.70 -19.86
C PHE A 549 -16.34 -9.31 -20.40
N SER A 550 -15.20 -9.12 -19.72
CA SER A 550 -13.92 -9.72 -20.11
C SER A 550 -13.91 -11.20 -19.76
N ILE A 551 -13.90 -12.09 -20.74
CA ILE A 551 -14.06 -13.54 -20.55
C ILE A 551 -12.84 -14.34 -21.01
N VAL A 552 -12.63 -15.53 -20.43
CA VAL A 552 -11.66 -16.51 -20.93
C VAL A 552 -12.25 -17.28 -22.12
N GLY A 553 -11.59 -17.25 -23.28
CA GLY A 553 -12.00 -18.03 -24.45
C GLY A 553 -12.04 -19.54 -24.15
N GLY A 554 -13.11 -20.21 -24.56
CA GLY A 554 -13.34 -21.63 -24.26
C GLY A 554 -14.03 -21.92 -22.93
N SER A 555 -14.33 -20.88 -22.12
CA SER A 555 -15.10 -21.02 -20.89
C SER A 555 -16.61 -20.91 -21.12
N ASP A 556 -17.39 -21.40 -20.15
CA ASP A 556 -18.83 -21.27 -20.16
C ASP A 556 -19.27 -19.84 -19.74
N PHE A 557 -20.34 -19.38 -20.36
CA PHE A 557 -20.98 -18.09 -20.15
C PHE A 557 -22.49 -18.29 -20.04
N SER A 558 -23.08 -17.79 -18.96
CA SER A 558 -24.52 -17.83 -18.73
C SER A 558 -25.07 -16.43 -18.54
N ALA A 559 -26.23 -16.15 -19.12
CA ALA A 559 -27.02 -14.96 -18.84
C ALA A 559 -28.48 -15.36 -18.66
N ALA A 560 -29.12 -14.87 -17.61
CA ALA A 560 -30.52 -15.14 -17.31
C ALA A 560 -31.24 -13.89 -16.84
N ILE A 561 -32.48 -13.68 -17.30
CA ILE A 561 -33.35 -12.63 -16.81
C ILE A 561 -34.57 -13.22 -16.11
N THR A 562 -34.99 -12.56 -15.04
CA THR A 562 -36.31 -12.74 -14.42
C THR A 562 -37.01 -11.40 -14.31
N GLY A 563 -38.35 -11.33 -14.36
CA GLY A 563 -39.00 -10.02 -14.37
C GLY A 563 -40.50 -10.02 -14.64
N THR A 564 -41.00 -8.84 -15.01
CA THR A 564 -42.42 -8.56 -15.28
C THR A 564 -42.61 -8.12 -16.72
N ASN A 565 -43.80 -8.40 -17.28
CA ASN A 565 -44.12 -8.13 -18.69
C ASN A 565 -43.16 -8.88 -19.64
N ASP A 566 -42.72 -8.23 -20.71
CA ASP A 566 -42.07 -8.86 -21.87
C ASP A 566 -40.75 -8.11 -22.18
N ALA A 567 -39.66 -8.63 -21.63
CA ALA A 567 -38.28 -8.22 -21.87
C ALA A 567 -37.53 -9.43 -22.39
N ASP A 568 -36.85 -9.26 -23.52
CA ASP A 568 -36.17 -10.34 -24.24
C ASP A 568 -34.66 -10.20 -24.13
N LEU A 569 -33.99 -11.34 -23.94
CA LEU A 569 -32.55 -11.46 -23.75
C LEU A 569 -31.83 -11.76 -25.07
N TYR A 570 -30.70 -11.08 -25.28
CA TYR A 570 -29.78 -11.30 -26.40
C TYR A 570 -28.36 -11.38 -25.86
N VAL A 571 -27.58 -12.38 -26.28
CA VAL A 571 -26.17 -12.53 -25.92
C VAL A 571 -25.32 -12.60 -27.18
N ARG A 572 -24.14 -11.99 -27.14
CA ARG A 572 -23.16 -12.04 -28.24
C ARG A 572 -21.73 -11.90 -27.74
N PHE A 573 -20.81 -12.68 -28.31
CA PHE A 573 -19.37 -12.56 -28.07
C PHE A 573 -18.71 -11.57 -29.03
N GLY A 574 -17.68 -10.86 -28.56
CA GLY A 574 -16.84 -9.95 -29.34
C GLY A 574 -17.47 -8.61 -29.76
N SER A 575 -18.80 -8.48 -29.76
CA SER A 575 -19.49 -7.20 -29.98
C SER A 575 -20.89 -7.17 -29.38
N ALA A 576 -21.44 -5.97 -29.17
CA ALA A 576 -22.80 -5.80 -28.68
C ALA A 576 -23.85 -6.50 -29.58
N PRO A 577 -24.86 -7.18 -29.02
CA PRO A 577 -25.93 -7.79 -29.80
C PRO A 577 -26.81 -6.74 -30.50
N THR A 578 -27.48 -7.16 -31.57
CA THR A 578 -28.60 -6.39 -32.17
C THR A 578 -29.77 -7.34 -32.40
N THR A 579 -30.96 -6.81 -32.70
CA THR A 579 -32.14 -7.65 -33.01
C THR A 579 -31.95 -8.59 -34.21
N SER A 580 -30.90 -8.39 -35.02
CA SER A 580 -30.55 -9.22 -36.18
C SER A 580 -29.19 -9.93 -36.06
N SER A 581 -28.43 -9.68 -35.00
CA SER A 581 -27.06 -10.21 -34.82
C SER A 581 -26.82 -10.56 -33.36
N TYR A 582 -26.93 -11.83 -33.03
CA TYR A 582 -26.79 -12.38 -31.68
C TYR A 582 -26.35 -13.84 -31.77
N ASP A 583 -25.74 -14.35 -30.71
CA ASP A 583 -25.32 -15.75 -30.59
C ASP A 583 -26.38 -16.56 -29.82
N CYS A 584 -27.09 -15.92 -28.89
CA CYS A 584 -28.28 -16.48 -28.25
C CYS A 584 -29.41 -15.46 -28.11
N ARG A 585 -30.63 -15.94 -28.36
CA ARG A 585 -31.90 -15.27 -28.03
C ARG A 585 -32.94 -16.34 -27.73
N PRO A 586 -33.45 -16.47 -26.50
CA PRO A 586 -34.53 -17.39 -26.18
C PRO A 586 -35.82 -16.86 -26.82
N TYR A 587 -36.48 -17.63 -27.68
CA TYR A 587 -37.74 -17.21 -28.30
C TYR A 587 -38.92 -17.50 -27.36
N LYS A 588 -38.89 -16.94 -26.15
CA LYS A 588 -39.95 -17.12 -25.17
C LYS A 588 -40.83 -15.86 -25.13
N ASN A 589 -42.00 -15.99 -24.52
CA ASN A 589 -42.86 -14.86 -24.23
C ASN A 589 -42.70 -14.55 -22.74
N GLY A 590 -42.46 -13.29 -22.40
CA GLY A 590 -42.29 -12.83 -21.03
C GLY A 590 -40.85 -12.80 -20.53
N SER A 591 -40.62 -12.12 -19.41
CA SER A 591 -39.28 -11.77 -18.91
C SER A 591 -38.61 -12.89 -18.10
N SER A 592 -38.73 -14.15 -18.51
CA SER A 592 -38.06 -15.30 -17.88
C SER A 592 -37.30 -16.11 -18.93
N GLU A 593 -36.07 -15.67 -19.19
CA GLU A 593 -35.25 -16.14 -20.30
C GLU A 593 -33.83 -16.43 -19.83
N SER A 594 -33.17 -17.41 -20.47
CA SER A 594 -31.79 -17.75 -20.16
C SER A 594 -31.03 -18.22 -21.41
N CYS A 595 -29.76 -17.89 -21.46
CA CYS A 595 -28.78 -18.27 -22.48
C CYS A 595 -27.58 -18.90 -21.78
N GLU A 596 -27.25 -20.13 -22.13
CA GLU A 596 -26.03 -20.82 -21.70
C GLU A 596 -25.22 -21.12 -22.97
N LEU A 597 -24.01 -20.57 -23.04
CA LEU A 597 -23.11 -20.64 -24.19
C LEU A 597 -21.70 -20.96 -23.72
N THR A 598 -20.88 -21.54 -24.60
CA THR A 598 -19.43 -21.66 -24.39
C THR A 598 -18.74 -20.72 -25.37
N ALA A 599 -17.88 -19.84 -24.87
CA ALA A 599 -17.14 -18.89 -25.69
C ALA A 599 -16.16 -19.62 -26.63
N ALA A 600 -15.96 -19.12 -27.85
CA ALA A 600 -14.92 -19.66 -28.70
C ALA A 600 -13.53 -19.37 -28.08
N ALA A 601 -12.52 -20.17 -28.41
CA ALA A 601 -11.17 -19.97 -27.89
C ALA A 601 -10.56 -18.60 -28.25
N SER A 602 -11.07 -17.93 -29.29
CA SER A 602 -10.66 -16.58 -29.72
C SER A 602 -11.44 -15.45 -29.08
N ASP A 603 -12.52 -15.74 -28.36
CA ASP A 603 -13.37 -14.71 -27.77
C ASP A 603 -12.74 -14.21 -26.46
N THR A 604 -12.68 -12.89 -26.32
CA THR A 604 -12.15 -12.21 -25.12
C THR A 604 -13.20 -11.35 -24.44
N SER A 605 -14.39 -11.20 -25.04
CA SER A 605 -15.47 -10.39 -24.50
C SER A 605 -16.85 -10.97 -24.80
N ALA A 606 -17.79 -10.76 -23.89
CA ALA A 606 -19.22 -11.01 -24.07
C ALA A 606 -20.02 -9.73 -23.83
N TYR A 607 -21.19 -9.66 -24.47
CA TYR A 607 -22.15 -8.59 -24.32
C TYR A 607 -23.56 -9.17 -24.19
N VAL A 608 -24.36 -8.54 -23.35
CA VAL A 608 -25.76 -8.92 -23.13
C VAL A 608 -26.64 -7.71 -23.44
N MET A 609 -27.73 -7.90 -24.17
CA MET A 609 -28.73 -6.86 -24.44
C MET A 609 -30.09 -7.34 -23.98
N VAL A 610 -30.85 -6.47 -23.30
CA VAL A 610 -32.24 -6.71 -22.92
C VAL A 610 -33.14 -5.72 -23.65
N ARG A 611 -34.19 -6.21 -24.30
CA ARG A 611 -35.09 -5.37 -25.12
C ARG A 611 -36.55 -5.51 -24.71
N GLY A 612 -37.25 -4.39 -24.54
CA GLY A 612 -38.67 -4.38 -24.16
C GLY A 612 -39.62 -4.55 -25.34
N TYR A 613 -40.57 -5.48 -25.24
CA TYR A 613 -41.61 -5.74 -26.26
C TYR A 613 -43.03 -5.40 -25.80
N SER A 614 -43.26 -5.34 -24.48
CA SER A 614 -44.56 -4.97 -23.91
C SER A 614 -44.91 -3.49 -24.13
N SER A 615 -46.21 -3.20 -24.17
CA SER A 615 -46.71 -1.82 -24.18
C SER A 615 -46.58 -1.10 -22.83
N SER A 616 -46.41 -1.86 -21.74
CA SER A 616 -46.06 -1.35 -20.40
C SER A 616 -44.60 -1.64 -20.11
N THR A 617 -43.94 -0.81 -19.28
CA THR A 617 -42.54 -1.00 -18.89
C THR A 617 -42.29 -2.39 -18.30
N SER A 618 -41.29 -3.10 -18.80
CA SER A 618 -40.87 -4.42 -18.30
C SER A 618 -39.70 -4.22 -17.32
N ASN A 619 -39.88 -4.56 -16.05
CA ASN A 619 -38.77 -4.59 -15.08
C ASN A 619 -38.13 -5.98 -15.09
N TYR A 620 -36.80 -6.05 -14.99
CA TYR A 620 -36.07 -7.32 -14.97
C TYR A 620 -34.84 -7.27 -14.06
N ASP A 621 -34.49 -8.44 -13.55
CA ASP A 621 -33.23 -8.77 -12.90
C ASP A 621 -32.43 -9.68 -13.83
N LEU A 622 -31.30 -9.17 -14.34
CA LEU A 622 -30.33 -9.89 -15.15
C LEU A 622 -29.24 -10.47 -14.25
N THR A 623 -28.93 -11.75 -14.42
CA THR A 623 -27.78 -12.43 -13.82
C THR A 623 -26.86 -12.91 -14.93
N VAL A 624 -25.57 -12.61 -14.85
CA VAL A 624 -24.54 -13.02 -15.80
C VAL A 624 -23.45 -13.78 -15.04
N GLU A 625 -23.12 -14.98 -15.48
CA GLU A 625 -22.08 -15.83 -14.89
C GLU A 625 -21.03 -16.17 -15.95
N TYR A 626 -19.75 -15.90 -15.67
CA TYR A 626 -18.66 -16.11 -16.63
C TYR A 626 -17.31 -16.25 -15.95
N LEU A 627 -16.33 -16.82 -16.66
CA LEU A 627 -14.95 -16.89 -16.19
C LEU A 627 -14.17 -15.63 -16.61
N PRO A 628 -13.74 -14.75 -15.69
CA PRO A 628 -13.06 -13.51 -16.06
C PRO A 628 -11.65 -13.78 -16.59
N GLN A 629 -11.22 -13.02 -17.60
CA GLN A 629 -9.80 -12.97 -17.99
C GLN A 629 -8.99 -12.36 -16.82
N GLN A 630 -7.97 -13.09 -16.34
CA GLN A 630 -7.06 -12.65 -15.27
C GLN A 630 -6.13 -11.53 -15.74
#